data_AF-A0A7S0QN76-F1
#
_entry.id   AF-A0A7S0QN76-F1
#
_cell.length_a   1.000
_cell.length_b   1.000
_cell.length_c   1.000
_cell.angle_alpha   90.00
_cell.angle_beta   90.00
_cell.angle_gamma   90.00
#
_symmetry.space_group_name_H-M   'P 1'
#
loop_
_entity.id
_entity.type
_entity.pdbx_description
1 polymer ?
#
loop_
_entity_poly.entity_id
_entity_poly.type
_entity_poly.pdbx_seq_one_letter_code
_entity_poly.pdbx_strand_id
1 'polypeptide(L)'
;MMANWKSGLCRVCADPGGSSICCMAFFCPCVVFGRNMGTLSSKECMCGGEAQIATLAHLVTLFTLPIAGTFMQCFGRSAIRKKYQIPGDDCSDFACSCLCGCCTLIQEYNQIHGSIGASASGRRFGAAMTDVETSNTMDPRPE
;
A
#
# COMPACT_ATOMS: atom_id res chain seq x y z
N MET A 1 15.52 16.96 10.13
CA MET A 1 14.53 16.41 11.09
C MET A 1 14.15 15.04 10.59
N MET A 2 14.25 14.00 11.42
CA MET A 2 13.87 12.64 11.02
C MET A 2 12.33 12.56 10.97
N ALA A 3 11.77 12.05 9.87
CA ALA A 3 10.32 11.93 9.72
C ALA A 3 9.78 10.83 10.66
N ASN A 4 8.58 11.01 11.22
CA ASN A 4 7.93 9.99 12.05
C ASN A 4 6.65 9.49 11.38
N TRP A 5 6.17 8.30 11.78
CA TRP A 5 4.88 7.80 11.32
C TRP A 5 3.75 8.77 11.68
N LYS A 6 2.84 9.03 10.73
CA LYS A 6 1.67 9.91 10.95
C LYS A 6 0.63 9.33 11.91
N SER A 7 0.65 8.02 12.14
CA SER A 7 -0.20 7.35 13.13
C SER A 7 0.58 6.30 13.90
N GLY A 8 0.21 6.07 15.17
CA GLY A 8 0.69 4.92 15.94
C GLY A 8 0.13 3.60 15.38
N LEU A 9 0.82 2.49 15.68
CA LEU A 9 0.49 1.17 15.12
C LEU A 9 -0.91 0.70 15.53
N CYS A 10 -1.28 0.82 16.80
CA CYS A 10 -2.60 0.42 17.30
C CYS A 10 -3.70 1.49 17.11
N ARG A 11 -3.45 2.56 16.34
CA ARG A 11 -4.42 3.63 16.10
C ARG A 11 -5.20 3.38 14.81
N VAL A 12 -5.86 2.22 14.78
CA VAL A 12 -6.34 1.50 13.59
C VAL A 12 -7.57 2.15 12.93
N CYS A 13 -8.39 2.89 13.69
CA CYS A 13 -9.61 3.56 13.18
C CYS A 13 -9.45 5.08 13.04
N ALA A 14 -8.22 5.60 13.08
CA ALA A 14 -7.98 7.03 12.94
C ALA A 14 -7.93 7.49 11.48
N ASP A 15 -8.28 8.75 11.25
CA ASP A 15 -8.10 9.40 9.95
C ASP A 15 -6.64 9.36 9.48
N PRO A 16 -6.39 9.31 8.15
CA PRO A 16 -7.37 9.44 7.05
C PRO A 16 -8.16 8.17 6.68
N GLY A 17 -7.78 6.99 7.18
CA GLY A 17 -8.42 5.74 6.80
C GLY A 17 -9.72 5.42 7.55
N GLY A 18 -9.87 5.93 8.77
CA GLY A 18 -11.08 5.77 9.56
C GLY A 18 -11.49 4.30 9.80
N SER A 19 -12.78 4.06 10.00
CA SER A 19 -13.34 2.72 10.19
C SER A 19 -13.39 1.88 8.91
N SER A 20 -13.47 2.51 7.73
CA SER A 20 -13.59 1.80 6.45
C SER A 20 -12.31 1.05 6.09
N ILE A 21 -11.14 1.70 6.23
CA ILE A 21 -9.86 1.01 6.02
C ILE A 21 -9.61 -0.04 7.09
N CYS A 22 -10.08 0.21 8.32
CA CYS A 22 -9.99 -0.74 9.41
C CYS A 22 -10.68 -2.05 9.02
N CYS A 23 -11.97 -1.98 8.68
CA CYS A 23 -12.71 -3.15 8.21
C CYS A 23 -12.04 -3.80 6.99
N MET A 24 -11.61 -3.02 6.00
CA MET A 24 -10.94 -3.56 4.83
C MET A 24 -9.63 -4.28 5.13
N ALA A 25 -8.78 -3.78 6.04
CA ALA A 25 -7.54 -4.47 6.38
C ALA A 25 -7.77 -5.76 7.19
N PHE A 26 -8.89 -5.85 7.92
CA PHE A 26 -9.29 -7.06 8.62
C PHE A 26 -9.88 -8.12 7.68
N PHE A 27 -10.81 -7.74 6.80
CA PHE A 27 -11.50 -8.69 5.91
C PHE A 27 -10.73 -8.98 4.61
N CYS A 28 -9.99 -8.00 4.10
CA CYS A 28 -9.30 -8.04 2.81
C CYS A 28 -7.91 -7.36 2.89
N PRO A 29 -6.97 -7.87 3.72
CA PRO A 29 -5.65 -7.28 3.91
C PRO A 29 -4.85 -7.14 2.61
N CYS A 30 -4.98 -8.08 1.69
CA CYS A 30 -4.32 -8.04 0.38
C CYS A 30 -4.70 -6.82 -0.47
N VAL A 31 -5.96 -6.35 -0.38
CA VAL A 31 -6.43 -5.17 -1.12
C VAL A 31 -5.79 -3.91 -0.56
N VAL A 32 -5.70 -3.79 0.77
CA VAL A 32 -5.04 -2.65 1.42
C VAL A 32 -3.54 -2.66 1.12
N PHE A 33 -2.90 -3.83 1.19
CA PHE A 33 -1.50 -3.99 0.80
C PHE A 33 -1.26 -3.53 -0.64
N GLY A 34 -2.05 -4.03 -1.60
CA GLY A 34 -1.90 -3.65 -2.99
C GLY A 34 -2.12 -2.15 -3.25
N ARG A 35 -3.07 -1.52 -2.53
CA ARG A 35 -3.25 -0.06 -2.57
C ARG A 35 -2.02 0.69 -2.06
N ASN A 36 -1.41 0.21 -0.97
CA ASN A 36 -0.20 0.82 -0.42
C ASN A 36 0.97 0.70 -1.41
N MET A 37 1.21 -0.51 -1.92
CA MET A 37 2.30 -0.78 -2.86
C MET A 37 2.12 -0.10 -4.22
N GLY A 38 0.87 0.10 -4.65
CA GLY A 38 0.52 0.85 -5.86
C GLY A 38 0.95 2.31 -5.84
N THR A 39 1.32 2.85 -4.68
CA THR A 39 1.86 4.21 -4.58
C THR A 39 3.37 4.27 -4.76
N LEU A 40 4.06 3.14 -4.69
CA LEU A 40 5.50 3.05 -4.86
C LEU A 40 5.84 2.93 -6.34
N SER A 41 6.99 3.49 -6.74
CA SER A 41 7.51 3.27 -8.09
C SER A 41 8.02 1.84 -8.24
N SER A 42 8.16 1.37 -9.48
CA SER A 42 8.68 0.03 -9.80
C SER A 42 10.09 -0.25 -9.26
N LYS A 43 10.86 0.80 -8.98
CA LYS A 43 12.20 0.71 -8.36
C LYS A 43 12.15 0.58 -6.84
N GLU A 44 11.03 0.94 -6.24
CA GLU A 44 10.82 0.91 -4.79
C GLU A 44 10.06 -0.35 -4.34
N CYS A 45 9.21 -0.94 -5.19
CA CYS A 45 8.54 -2.22 -4.90
C CYS A 45 9.18 -3.40 -5.63
N MET A 46 9.46 -4.49 -4.90
CA MET A 46 9.83 -5.79 -5.47
C MET A 46 8.76 -6.36 -6.44
N CYS A 47 7.50 -5.95 -6.26
CA CYS A 47 6.34 -6.30 -7.07
C CYS A 47 6.15 -5.46 -8.35
N GLY A 48 7.07 -4.55 -8.66
CA GLY A 48 6.94 -3.65 -9.83
C GLY A 48 6.05 -2.42 -9.62
N GLY A 49 5.45 -2.24 -8.44
CA GLY A 49 4.66 -1.04 -8.08
C GLY A 49 3.24 -1.04 -8.65
N GLU A 50 2.80 -2.14 -9.26
CA GLU A 50 1.44 -2.27 -9.76
C GLU A 50 0.50 -2.80 -8.68
N ALA A 51 -0.55 -2.04 -8.36
CA ALA A 51 -1.47 -2.36 -7.27
C ALA A 51 -2.15 -3.73 -7.43
N GLN A 52 -2.50 -4.12 -8.66
CA GLN A 52 -3.17 -5.38 -8.96
C GLN A 52 -2.24 -6.58 -8.75
N ILE A 53 -1.01 -6.51 -9.26
CA ILE A 53 0.01 -7.55 -9.07
C ILE A 53 0.34 -7.70 -7.58
N ALA A 54 0.54 -6.58 -6.88
CA ALA A 54 0.81 -6.61 -5.44
C ALA A 54 -0.35 -7.22 -4.64
N THR A 55 -1.60 -6.90 -5.00
CA THR A 55 -2.80 -7.49 -4.37
C THR A 55 -2.84 -9.00 -4.58
N LEU A 56 -2.67 -9.47 -5.82
CA LEU A 56 -2.74 -10.90 -6.15
C LEU A 56 -1.58 -11.67 -5.52
N ALA A 57 -0.35 -11.15 -5.58
CA ALA A 57 0.82 -11.79 -4.98
C ALA A 57 0.65 -11.91 -3.46
N HIS A 58 0.16 -10.86 -2.79
CA HIS A 58 -0.11 -10.90 -1.35
C HIS A 58 -1.27 -11.84 -1.01
N LEU A 59 -2.34 -11.85 -1.82
CA LEU A 59 -3.45 -12.79 -1.66
C LEU A 59 -2.94 -14.25 -1.72
N VAL A 60 -2.23 -14.61 -2.78
CA VAL A 60 -1.71 -15.98 -2.95
C VAL A 60 -0.77 -16.37 -1.81
N THR A 61 0.18 -15.50 -1.46
CA THR A 61 1.15 -15.80 -0.39
C THR A 61 0.49 -15.90 0.98
N LEU A 62 -0.50 -15.07 1.31
CA LEU A 62 -1.24 -15.19 2.57
C LEU A 62 -1.91 -16.55 2.76
N PHE A 63 -2.47 -17.14 1.69
CA PHE A 63 -3.19 -18.41 1.76
C PHE A 63 -2.31 -19.65 1.57
N THR A 64 -1.19 -19.53 0.86
CA THR A 64 -0.32 -20.68 0.53
C THR A 64 0.90 -20.77 1.43
N LEU A 65 1.61 -19.65 1.63
CA LEU A 65 2.84 -19.55 2.42
C LEU A 65 2.76 -18.30 3.33
N PRO A 66 2.09 -18.38 4.49
CA PRO A 66 1.84 -17.21 5.34
C PRO A 66 3.13 -16.51 5.78
N ILE A 67 4.22 -17.26 5.96
CA ILE A 67 5.55 -16.70 6.24
C ILE A 67 6.03 -15.80 5.09
N ALA A 68 5.85 -16.22 3.83
CA ALA A 68 6.19 -15.41 2.66
C ALA A 68 5.29 -14.17 2.57
N GLY A 69 4.02 -14.28 2.96
CA GLY A 69 3.10 -13.13 3.07
C GLY A 69 3.63 -12.09 4.06
N THR A 70 4.08 -12.51 5.23
CA THR A 70 4.71 -11.62 6.22
C THR A 70 5.96 -10.95 5.68
N PHE A 71 6.83 -11.68 4.96
CA PHE A 71 8.01 -11.08 4.33
C PHE A 71 7.65 -10.06 3.26
N MET A 72 6.65 -10.35 2.41
CA MET A 72 6.12 -9.39 1.43
C MET A 72 5.64 -8.11 2.10
N GLN A 73 4.92 -8.24 3.22
CA GLN A 73 4.47 -7.11 4.01
C GLN A 73 5.64 -6.31 4.62
N CYS A 74 6.64 -7.00 5.18
CA CYS A 74 7.84 -6.38 5.73
C CYS A 74 8.60 -5.59 4.67
N PHE A 75 8.83 -6.15 3.49
CA PHE A 75 9.51 -5.45 2.39
C PHE A 75 8.71 -4.24 1.91
N GLY A 76 7.38 -4.34 1.85
CA GLY A 76 6.52 -3.22 1.54
C GLY A 76 6.64 -2.08 2.54
N ARG A 77 6.64 -2.41 3.84
CA ARG A 77 6.87 -1.46 4.93
C ARG A 77 8.22 -0.78 4.82
N SER A 78 9.31 -1.54 4.63
CA SER A 78 10.66 -0.99 4.45
C SER A 78 10.74 -0.05 3.25
N ALA A 79 10.06 -0.36 2.14
CA ALA A 79 9.99 0.51 0.97
C ALA A 79 9.26 1.82 1.25
N ILE A 80 8.11 1.78 1.93
CA ILE A 80 7.36 2.98 2.35
C ILE A 80 8.21 3.85 3.27
N ARG A 81 8.90 3.25 4.24
CA ARG A 81 9.79 3.99 5.15
C ARG A 81 10.92 4.69 4.41
N LYS A 82 11.54 4.02 3.45
CA LYS A 82 12.60 4.60 2.59
C LYS A 82 12.04 5.79 1.80
N LYS A 83 10.87 5.63 1.18
CA LYS A 83 10.20 6.70 0.41
C LYS A 83 9.87 7.93 1.25
N TYR A 84 9.44 7.76 2.51
CA TYR A 84 9.08 8.86 3.41
C TYR A 84 10.18 9.23 4.42
N GLN A 85 11.39 8.69 4.28
CA GLN A 85 12.55 8.95 5.16
C GLN A 85 12.28 8.71 6.66
N ILE A 86 11.57 7.62 6.98
CA ILE A 86 11.19 7.24 8.36
C ILE A 86 12.26 6.31 8.98
N PRO A 87 12.85 6.66 10.16
CA PRO A 87 13.95 5.93 10.80
C PRO A 87 13.49 4.68 11.55
N GLY A 88 14.36 3.66 11.63
CA GLY A 88 14.09 2.33 12.19
C GLY A 88 14.60 1.20 11.28
N ASP A 89 14.22 -0.03 11.60
CA ASP A 89 14.95 -1.23 11.21
C ASP A 89 14.02 -2.38 10.73
N ASP A 90 14.58 -3.26 9.89
CA ASP A 90 13.84 -4.38 9.30
C ASP A 90 13.37 -5.40 10.36
N CYS A 91 14.03 -5.49 11.51
CA CYS A 91 13.62 -6.39 12.60
C CYS A 91 12.35 -5.87 13.29
N SER A 92 12.28 -4.58 13.62
CA SER A 92 11.06 -3.95 14.09
C SER A 92 9.92 -4.05 13.08
N ASP A 93 10.22 -3.95 11.77
CA ASP A 93 9.21 -4.02 10.72
C ASP A 93 8.66 -5.45 10.54
N PHE A 94 9.52 -6.47 10.67
CA PHE A 94 9.12 -7.86 10.70
C PHE A 94 8.25 -8.16 11.94
N ALA A 95 8.66 -7.70 13.12
CA ALA A 95 7.89 -7.88 14.35
C ALA A 95 6.49 -7.24 14.25
N CYS A 96 6.38 -6.04 13.68
CA CYS A 96 5.09 -5.37 13.48
C CYS A 96 4.20 -6.16 12.49
N SER A 97 4.79 -6.66 11.40
CA SER A 97 4.07 -7.41 10.37
C SER A 97 3.60 -8.78 10.90
N CYS A 98 4.42 -9.45 11.72
CA CYS A 98 4.08 -10.72 12.38
C CYS A 98 3.00 -10.56 13.46
N LEU A 99 3.09 -9.53 14.31
CA LEU A 99 2.23 -9.40 15.49
C LEU A 99 0.88 -8.75 15.16
N CYS A 100 0.85 -7.76 14.27
CA CYS A 100 -0.40 -7.17 13.80
C CYS A 100 -0.27 -6.68 12.35
N GLY A 101 -0.40 -7.61 11.40
CA GLY A 101 -0.38 -7.29 9.97
C GLY A 101 -1.44 -6.24 9.56
N CYS A 102 -2.66 -6.32 10.07
CA CYS A 102 -3.71 -5.33 9.75
C CYS A 102 -3.38 -3.92 10.28
N CYS A 103 -2.92 -3.81 11.52
CA CYS A 103 -2.46 -2.53 12.11
C CYS A 103 -1.36 -1.89 11.26
N THR A 104 -0.40 -2.72 10.83
CA THR A 104 0.73 -2.33 10.01
C THR A 104 0.27 -1.78 8.66
N LEU A 105 -0.63 -2.48 7.96
CA LEU A 105 -1.21 -2.02 6.68
C LEU A 105 -1.93 -0.68 6.80
N ILE A 106 -2.61 -0.45 7.92
CA ILE A 106 -3.37 0.77 8.16
C ILE A 106 -2.46 1.94 8.50
N GLN A 107 -1.42 1.71 9.30
CA GLN A 107 -0.40 2.72 9.57
C GLN A 107 0.27 3.18 8.27
N GLU A 108 0.60 2.26 7.38
CA GLU A 108 1.12 2.55 6.04
C GLU A 108 0.14 3.34 5.19
N TYR A 109 -1.12 2.90 5.14
CA TYR A 109 -2.18 3.60 4.40
C TYR A 109 -2.31 5.05 4.89
N ASN A 110 -2.36 5.24 6.21
CA ASN A 110 -2.47 6.55 6.85
C ASN A 110 -1.23 7.43 6.58
N GLN A 111 -0.04 6.84 6.56
CA GLN A 111 1.18 7.54 6.19
C GLN A 111 1.11 8.07 4.76
N ILE A 112 0.71 7.22 3.81
CA ILE A 112 0.60 7.54 2.39
C ILE A 112 -0.43 8.66 2.19
N HIS A 113 -1.66 8.45 2.67
CA HIS A 113 -2.78 9.37 2.42
C HIS A 113 -2.64 10.67 3.22
N GLY A 114 -2.11 10.61 4.43
CA GLY A 114 -1.79 11.80 5.21
C GLY A 114 -0.70 12.64 4.54
N SER A 115 0.21 12.03 3.78
CA SER A 115 1.25 12.74 3.02
C SER A 115 0.72 13.34 1.71
N ILE A 116 -0.25 12.67 1.07
CA ILE A 116 -0.98 13.21 -0.08
C ILE A 116 -1.80 14.44 0.34
N GLY A 117 -2.53 14.39 1.47
CA GLY A 117 -3.29 15.54 1.98
C GLY A 117 -2.42 16.77 2.27
N ALA A 118 -1.18 16.56 2.74
CA ALA A 118 -0.21 17.64 2.91
C ALA A 118 0.29 18.22 1.57
N SER A 119 0.38 17.39 0.53
CA SER A 119 0.77 17.82 -0.83
C SER A 119 -0.39 18.40 -1.65
N ALA A 120 -1.62 18.01 -1.34
CA ALA A 120 -2.84 18.41 -2.03
C ALA A 120 -3.41 19.76 -1.57
N SER A 121 -2.90 20.33 -0.46
CA SER A 121 -3.14 21.75 -0.14
C SER A 121 -2.62 22.71 -1.24
N GLY A 122 -1.87 22.21 -2.23
CA GLY A 122 -1.45 22.95 -3.43
C GLY A 122 -2.00 22.42 -4.76
N ARG A 123 -2.72 21.29 -4.81
CA ARG A 123 -3.31 20.77 -6.07
C ARG A 123 -4.65 20.10 -5.79
N ARG A 124 -5.70 20.80 -6.23
CA ARG A 124 -7.08 20.31 -6.33
C ARG A 124 -7.10 18.89 -6.95
N PHE A 125 -7.68 17.98 -6.19
CA PHE A 125 -7.94 16.59 -6.54
C PHE A 125 -8.80 16.47 -7.82
N GLY A 126 -8.28 15.73 -8.79
CA GLY A 126 -9.04 15.10 -9.87
C GLY A 126 -9.05 13.59 -9.64
N ALA A 127 -10.25 13.03 -9.62
CA ALA A 127 -10.65 11.68 -9.27
C ALA A 127 -9.74 10.53 -9.74
N ALA A 128 -9.60 9.54 -8.86
CA ALA A 128 -9.32 8.16 -9.24
C ALA A 128 -10.58 7.50 -9.83
N MET A 129 -10.34 6.60 -10.80
CA MET A 129 -11.21 5.49 -11.22
C MET A 129 -12.58 5.86 -11.81
N THR A 130 -12.65 5.88 -13.14
CA THR A 130 -13.19 4.77 -13.96
C THR A 130 -12.89 5.11 -15.41
N ASP A 131 -12.03 4.33 -16.07
CA ASP A 131 -12.11 4.08 -17.51
C ASP A 131 -11.32 2.80 -17.79
N VAL A 132 -12.04 1.67 -17.70
CA VAL A 132 -11.74 0.52 -18.54
C VAL A 132 -12.14 0.95 -19.95
N GLU A 133 -11.23 1.64 -20.65
CA GLU A 133 -11.40 1.88 -22.07
C GLU A 133 -11.00 0.59 -22.80
N THR A 134 -12.02 -0.13 -23.25
CA THR A 134 -11.96 -1.22 -24.22
C THR A 134 -11.22 -0.76 -25.49
N SER A 135 -9.90 -0.95 -25.55
CA SER A 135 -9.12 -0.84 -26.79
C SER A 135 -9.29 -2.09 -27.65
N ASN A 136 -10.46 -2.24 -28.27
CA ASN A 136 -10.63 -3.08 -29.47
C ASN A 136 -10.93 -2.16 -30.65
N THR A 137 -9.89 -1.64 -31.29
CA THR A 137 -9.98 -1.12 -32.67
C THR A 137 -8.81 -1.69 -33.46
N MET A 138 -9.11 -2.78 -34.17
CA MET A 138 -8.28 -3.37 -35.20
C MET A 138 -8.37 -2.46 -36.42
N ASP A 139 -7.27 -1.77 -36.75
CA ASP A 139 -7.17 -0.86 -37.88
C ASP A 139 -7.00 -1.68 -39.20
N PRO A 140 -7.79 -1.45 -40.26
CA PRO A 140 -7.60 -2.16 -41.53
C PRO A 140 -6.40 -1.61 -42.29
N ARG A 141 -5.48 -2.52 -42.64
CA ARG A 141 -4.35 -2.29 -43.55
C ARG A 141 -4.85 -1.78 -44.92
N PRO A 142 -4.32 -0.67 -45.46
CA PRO A 142 -4.57 -0.30 -46.85
C PRO A 142 -3.74 -1.17 -47.80
N GLU A 143 -4.38 -1.55 -48.92
CA GLU A 143 -3.80 -2.25 -50.08
C GLU A 143 -2.88 -1.35 -50.92
#